data_AF-A0A7S8CXC1-F1
#
_entry.id   AF-A0A7S8CXC1-F1
#
_cell.length_a   1.000
_cell.length_b   1.000
_cell.length_c   1.000
_cell.angle_alpha   90.00
_cell.angle_beta   90.00
_cell.angle_gamma   90.00
#
_symmetry.space_group_name_H-M   'P 1'
#
loop_
_entity.id
_entity.type
_entity.pdbx_description
1 polymer ?
#
loop_
_entity_poly.entity_id
_entity_poly.type
_entity_poly.pdbx_seq_one_letter_code
_entity_poly.pdbx_strand_id
1 'polypeptide(L)'
;MDASMSYPNLPLDIQLNILDHLIADTDRIRLSKFAAVSKFWQYVVERKLFQSLTVNMFDLNDLAAYSKGRTHLFKHIVLELNLDRYQWIPTPSEGCFLKTAQTLFKILSTWDGHDITLELAILSYEEVYYKYSEEHSFYAIPRKPRAQSIFAQYKQYFELPREMLFGGLLADSEVAWHCKVSLLLGRRTLAFRPSLLEDTQIQVVNCISKLLIRRRYFPNIAPSSLAMIMDALQCLESVHIERWFYGDPISDAIYDMGFSTFLRVPRSCKNISFYEEDDTAYHRRVMKRRELVPNAGLAYSLGKEAHHLENIAVSFSFDAVSFFTPRYGHDFESLVTPCNAYDFKELKTLALTSPTMVSEEYGAIDDFLCAVAKVAKRMPQLETLELWYFSSPNFMPPHPTPSCAGIFTYQRLERYSSCISWKSTRSFRISEETMESWKGVVDVEGAEFSVEHLDLDPDKLTSIGQLYPYLELRDRILHVITWTEA
;
A
#
# COMPACT_ATOMS: atom_id res chain seq x y z
N MET A 1 -10.62 -5.01 -65.57
CA MET A 1 -11.62 -5.69 -64.72
C MET A 1 -10.86 -6.22 -63.52
N ASP A 2 -10.69 -5.37 -62.50
CA ASP A 2 -10.07 -5.80 -61.25
C ASP A 2 -11.18 -6.34 -60.34
N ALA A 3 -11.16 -7.65 -60.13
CA ALA A 3 -12.01 -8.30 -59.16
C ALA A 3 -11.58 -7.83 -57.76
N SER A 4 -12.39 -6.98 -57.13
CA SER A 4 -12.31 -6.71 -55.71
C SER A 4 -12.52 -8.04 -54.96
N MET A 5 -11.42 -8.67 -54.54
CA MET A 5 -11.49 -9.80 -53.61
C MET A 5 -12.00 -9.28 -52.27
N SER A 6 -13.31 -9.32 -52.09
CA SER A 6 -13.95 -9.20 -50.79
C SER A 6 -13.55 -10.44 -49.98
N TYR A 7 -12.60 -10.29 -49.06
CA TYR A 7 -12.31 -11.34 -48.08
C TYR A 7 -13.62 -11.72 -47.37
N PRO A 8 -13.94 -13.01 -47.21
CA PRO A 8 -15.11 -13.42 -46.45
C PRO A 8 -14.96 -12.88 -45.01
N ASN A 9 -15.98 -12.16 -44.53
CA ASN A 9 -16.02 -11.69 -43.15
C ASN A 9 -15.94 -12.91 -42.23
N LEU A 10 -14.83 -13.04 -41.51
CA LEU A 10 -14.66 -14.04 -40.46
C LEU A 10 -15.82 -13.94 -39.46
N PRO A 11 -16.41 -15.05 -38.99
CA PRO A 11 -17.39 -15.02 -37.92
C PRO A 11 -16.84 -14.31 -36.67
N LEU A 12 -17.71 -13.62 -35.93
CA LEU A 12 -17.32 -12.81 -34.77
C LEU A 12 -16.55 -13.62 -33.72
N ASP A 13 -16.97 -14.86 -33.49
CA ASP A 13 -16.34 -15.77 -32.53
C ASP A 13 -14.89 -16.11 -32.91
N ILE A 14 -14.63 -16.25 -34.21
CA ILE A 14 -13.27 -16.50 -34.72
C ILE A 14 -12.42 -15.23 -34.59
N GLN A 15 -13.01 -14.06 -34.87
CA GLN A 15 -12.30 -12.78 -34.68
C GLN A 15 -11.95 -12.55 -33.21
N LEU A 16 -12.86 -12.86 -32.27
CA LEU A 16 -12.62 -12.78 -30.83
C LEU A 16 -11.51 -13.73 -30.40
N ASN A 17 -11.56 -15.00 -30.81
CA ASN A 17 -10.51 -15.97 -30.49
C ASN A 17 -9.12 -15.53 -31.01
N ILE A 18 -9.06 -14.96 -32.22
CA ILE A 18 -7.80 -14.40 -32.74
C ILE A 18 -7.34 -13.23 -31.88
N LEU A 19 -8.22 -12.29 -31.57
CA LEU A 19 -7.90 -11.13 -30.73
C LEU A 19 -7.45 -11.55 -29.33
N ASP A 20 -8.07 -12.55 -28.72
CA ASP A 20 -7.67 -13.07 -27.41
C ASP A 20 -6.26 -13.66 -27.45
N HIS A 21 -5.90 -14.40 -28.51
CA HIS A 21 -4.53 -14.86 -28.72
C HIS A 21 -3.53 -13.71 -28.94
N LEU A 22 -3.89 -12.70 -29.74
CA LEU A 22 -3.04 -11.53 -29.96
C LEU A 22 -2.85 -10.70 -28.68
N ILE A 23 -3.89 -10.60 -27.85
CA ILE A 23 -3.86 -9.91 -26.55
C ILE A 23 -3.03 -10.69 -25.53
N ALA A 24 -3.02 -12.03 -25.59
CA ALA A 24 -2.18 -12.85 -24.74
C ALA A 24 -0.68 -12.71 -25.09
N ASP A 25 -0.34 -12.58 -26.39
CA ASP A 25 1.05 -12.50 -26.89
C ASP A 25 1.51 -11.07 -27.22
N THR A 26 1.05 -10.06 -26.47
CA THR A 26 1.42 -8.65 -26.69
C THR A 26 2.92 -8.36 -26.54
N ASP A 27 3.69 -9.27 -25.94
CA ASP A 27 5.14 -9.09 -25.74
C ASP A 27 5.91 -9.29 -27.05
N ARG A 28 5.37 -10.09 -27.97
CA ARG A 28 5.93 -10.31 -29.31
C ARG A 28 5.21 -9.48 -30.37
N ILE A 29 3.96 -9.10 -30.10
CA ILE A 29 3.05 -8.55 -31.08
C ILE A 29 2.66 -7.11 -30.74
N ARG A 30 2.92 -6.18 -31.66
CA ARG A 30 2.48 -4.79 -31.53
C ARG A 30 0.97 -4.67 -31.78
N LEU A 31 0.19 -4.85 -30.72
CA LEU A 31 -1.28 -4.88 -30.76
C LEU A 31 -1.90 -3.65 -31.44
N SER A 32 -1.28 -2.47 -31.33
CA SER A 32 -1.82 -1.24 -31.95
C SER A 32 -1.93 -1.28 -33.47
N LYS A 33 -1.16 -2.13 -34.16
CA LYS A 33 -1.29 -2.32 -35.62
C LYS A 33 -2.64 -2.93 -36.01
N PHE A 34 -3.23 -3.72 -35.12
CA PHE A 34 -4.48 -4.44 -35.37
C PHE A 34 -5.72 -3.56 -35.18
N ALA A 35 -5.58 -2.37 -34.57
CA ALA A 35 -6.66 -1.41 -34.44
C ALA A 35 -7.15 -0.84 -35.79
N ALA A 36 -6.33 -0.94 -36.85
CA ALA A 36 -6.68 -0.45 -38.18
C ALA A 36 -7.47 -1.48 -39.03
N VAL A 37 -7.62 -2.72 -38.57
CA VAL A 37 -8.21 -3.83 -39.37
C VAL A 37 -9.71 -3.62 -39.61
N SER A 38 -10.46 -3.28 -38.57
CA SER A 38 -11.90 -3.01 -38.65
C SER A 38 -12.35 -2.19 -37.43
N LYS A 39 -13.57 -1.65 -37.46
CA LYS A 39 -14.14 -0.94 -36.30
C LYS A 39 -14.31 -1.83 -35.07
N PHE A 40 -14.62 -3.11 -35.27
CA PHE A 40 -14.71 -4.09 -34.19
C PHE A 40 -13.35 -4.35 -33.56
N TRP A 41 -12.33 -4.60 -34.38
CA TRP A 41 -10.96 -4.81 -33.90
C TRP A 41 -10.41 -3.55 -33.23
N GLN A 42 -10.67 -2.38 -33.79
CA GLN A 42 -10.33 -1.09 -33.19
C GLN A 42 -10.90 -1.01 -31.77
N TYR A 43 -12.19 -1.30 -31.59
CA TYR A 43 -12.85 -1.23 -30.30
C TYR A 43 -12.22 -2.18 -29.26
N VAL A 44 -11.99 -3.45 -29.62
CA VAL A 44 -11.41 -4.44 -28.70
C VAL A 44 -9.95 -4.10 -28.36
N VAL A 45 -9.16 -3.76 -29.37
CA VAL A 45 -7.74 -3.41 -29.21
C VAL A 45 -7.57 -2.13 -28.40
N GLU A 46 -8.28 -1.04 -28.75
CA GLU A 46 -8.20 0.23 -28.03
C GLU A 46 -8.66 0.05 -26.57
N ARG A 47 -9.74 -0.71 -26.30
CA ARG A 47 -10.14 -1.04 -24.93
C ARG A 47 -9.00 -1.68 -24.15
N LYS A 48 -8.29 -2.66 -24.74
CA LYS A 48 -7.19 -3.32 -24.04
C LYS A 48 -5.97 -2.42 -23.84
N LEU A 49 -5.62 -1.61 -24.85
CA LEU A 49 -4.44 -0.74 -24.82
C LEU A 49 -4.61 0.45 -23.87
N PHE A 50 -5.79 1.06 -23.83
CA PHE A 50 -6.05 2.23 -22.99
C PHE A 50 -6.51 1.88 -21.58
N GLN A 51 -6.90 0.63 -21.31
CA GLN A 51 -7.34 0.19 -19.98
C GLN A 51 -6.33 0.54 -18.88
N SER A 52 -5.05 0.28 -19.12
CA SER A 52 -3.96 0.56 -18.17
C SER A 52 -2.79 1.18 -18.93
N LEU A 53 -2.43 2.42 -18.59
CA LEU A 53 -1.35 3.14 -19.26
C LEU A 53 -0.30 3.60 -18.25
N THR A 54 0.96 3.32 -18.56
CA THR A 54 2.11 3.88 -17.85
C THR A 54 2.64 5.08 -18.63
N VAL A 55 2.73 6.23 -17.98
CA VAL A 55 3.22 7.49 -18.55
C VAL A 55 4.36 8.04 -17.71
N ASN A 56 5.35 8.64 -18.36
CA ASN A 56 6.38 9.43 -17.70
C ASN A 56 6.29 10.90 -18.16
N MET A 57 7.15 11.77 -17.62
CA MET A 57 7.18 13.20 -17.96
C MET A 57 7.23 13.49 -19.47
N PHE A 58 7.93 12.68 -20.26
CA PHE A 58 8.08 12.84 -21.70
C PHE A 58 6.83 12.42 -22.48
N ASP A 59 6.02 11.50 -21.92
CA ASP A 59 4.83 10.96 -22.58
C ASP A 59 3.58 11.84 -22.38
N LEU A 60 3.62 12.84 -21.48
CA LEU A 60 2.43 13.60 -21.09
C LEU A 60 1.83 14.41 -22.25
N ASN A 61 2.65 14.93 -23.15
CA ASN A 61 2.15 15.64 -24.35
C ASN A 61 1.38 14.69 -25.28
N ASP A 62 1.89 13.47 -25.44
CA ASP A 62 1.26 12.43 -26.25
C ASP A 62 -0.01 11.89 -25.60
N LEU A 63 -0.04 11.78 -24.27
CA LEU A 63 -1.22 11.40 -23.51
C LEU A 63 -2.41 12.33 -23.80
N ALA A 64 -2.17 13.65 -23.83
CA ALA A 64 -3.21 14.63 -24.15
C ALA A 64 -3.77 14.43 -25.58
N ALA A 65 -2.92 14.06 -26.54
CA ALA A 65 -3.35 13.79 -27.91
C ALA A 65 -4.15 12.49 -28.03
N TYR A 66 -3.69 11.39 -27.42
CA TYR A 66 -4.31 10.08 -27.57
C TYR A 66 -5.60 9.91 -26.77
N SER A 67 -5.73 10.60 -25.63
CA SER A 67 -6.91 10.52 -24.76
C SER A 67 -8.16 11.22 -25.34
N LYS A 68 -8.00 12.09 -26.34
CA LYS A 68 -9.11 12.84 -26.93
C LYS A 68 -10.19 11.91 -27.48
N GLY A 69 -11.39 11.97 -26.89
CA GLY A 69 -12.54 11.13 -27.24
C GLY A 69 -12.48 9.69 -26.72
N ARG A 70 -11.46 9.34 -25.92
CA ARG A 70 -11.18 7.98 -25.44
C ARG A 70 -11.03 7.86 -23.91
N THR A 71 -11.30 8.93 -23.17
CA THR A 71 -11.12 8.99 -21.71
C THR A 71 -11.87 7.88 -20.96
N HIS A 72 -13.05 7.48 -21.45
CA HIS A 72 -13.86 6.39 -20.88
C HIS A 72 -13.21 4.99 -20.96
N LEU A 73 -12.16 4.82 -21.77
CA LEU A 73 -11.44 3.54 -21.90
C LEU A 73 -10.41 3.35 -20.78
N PHE A 74 -10.00 4.43 -20.12
CA PHE A 74 -8.96 4.39 -19.10
C PHE A 74 -9.54 3.90 -17.77
N LYS A 75 -8.83 2.97 -17.15
CA LYS A 75 -9.14 2.45 -15.79
C LYS A 75 -7.98 2.56 -14.83
N HIS A 76 -6.76 2.63 -15.36
CA HIS A 76 -5.56 2.69 -14.56
C HIS A 76 -4.50 3.54 -15.26
N ILE A 77 -3.95 4.53 -14.55
CA ILE A 77 -2.88 5.39 -15.01
C ILE A 77 -1.73 5.26 -14.02
N VAL A 78 -0.58 4.80 -14.50
CA VAL A 78 0.66 4.73 -13.71
C VAL A 78 1.52 5.93 -14.11
N LEU A 79 1.74 6.85 -13.18
CA LEU A 79 2.70 7.93 -13.34
C LEU A 79 4.08 7.45 -12.90
N GLU A 80 4.95 7.23 -13.87
CA GLU A 80 6.33 6.79 -13.68
C GLU A 80 7.27 7.99 -13.55
N LEU A 81 7.98 8.06 -12.43
CA LEU A 81 8.94 9.11 -12.12
C LEU A 81 10.35 8.51 -12.01
N ASN A 82 11.26 8.98 -12.86
CA ASN A 82 12.64 8.53 -12.88
C ASN A 82 13.52 9.49 -12.07
N LEU A 83 14.36 8.95 -11.18
CA LEU A 83 15.44 9.71 -10.54
C LEU A 83 16.56 9.99 -11.57
N ASP A 84 17.04 11.22 -11.66
CA ASP A 84 18.09 11.63 -12.60
C ASP A 84 19.49 11.11 -12.18
N ARG A 85 20.37 10.86 -13.15
CA ARG A 85 21.72 10.30 -12.99
C ARG A 85 22.74 11.27 -12.39
N TYR A 86 22.48 12.58 -12.37
CA TYR A 86 23.54 13.59 -12.22
C TYR A 86 23.61 14.30 -10.87
N GLN A 87 22.75 13.95 -9.92
CA GLN A 87 22.87 14.44 -8.55
C GLN A 87 23.08 13.25 -7.62
N TRP A 88 24.16 13.27 -6.83
CA TRP A 88 24.45 12.29 -5.76
C TRP A 88 23.44 12.34 -4.61
N ILE A 89 22.28 12.96 -4.86
CA ILE A 89 21.09 13.05 -4.04
C ILE A 89 20.01 12.33 -4.85
N PRO A 90 19.50 11.18 -4.40
CA PRO A 90 18.49 10.39 -5.12
C PRO A 90 17.12 11.07 -5.02
N THR A 91 16.98 12.20 -5.72
CA THR A 91 15.73 12.91 -5.92
C THR A 91 15.60 13.17 -7.41
N PRO A 92 14.42 12.97 -8.05
CA PRO A 92 14.14 13.77 -9.24
C PRO A 92 14.33 15.22 -8.76
N SER A 93 14.81 16.16 -9.56
CA SER A 93 14.78 17.54 -9.06
C SER A 93 13.35 17.78 -8.56
N GLU A 94 13.13 18.14 -7.30
CA GLU A 94 11.78 18.10 -6.70
C GLU A 94 10.80 18.94 -7.54
N GLY A 95 11.33 19.93 -8.29
CA GLY A 95 10.63 20.65 -9.35
C GLY A 95 10.18 19.80 -10.55
N CYS A 96 10.92 18.78 -10.99
CA CYS A 96 10.45 17.80 -11.96
C CYS A 96 9.22 17.04 -11.46
N PHE A 97 9.19 16.62 -10.19
CA PHE A 97 8.02 15.92 -9.65
C PHE A 97 6.79 16.82 -9.65
N LEU A 98 6.90 18.01 -9.09
CA LEU A 98 5.82 19.01 -9.08
C LEU A 98 5.34 19.32 -10.51
N LYS A 99 6.24 19.63 -11.43
CA LYS A 99 5.91 19.97 -12.82
C LYS A 99 5.23 18.83 -13.56
N THR A 100 5.68 17.59 -13.32
CA THR A 100 5.07 16.39 -13.91
C THR A 100 3.66 16.19 -13.37
N ALA A 101 3.47 16.32 -12.05
CA ALA A 101 2.16 16.24 -11.42
C ALA A 101 1.22 17.34 -11.93
N GLN A 102 1.67 18.60 -11.97
CA GLN A 102 0.89 19.73 -12.52
C GLN A 102 0.45 19.49 -13.96
N THR A 103 1.36 18.98 -14.80
CA THR A 103 1.06 18.71 -16.21
C THR A 103 0.05 17.56 -16.33
N LEU A 104 0.23 16.47 -15.59
CA LEU A 104 -0.71 15.35 -15.60
C LEU A 104 -2.09 15.78 -15.12
N PHE A 105 -2.18 16.46 -13.97
CA PHE A 105 -3.45 16.87 -13.39
C PHE A 105 -4.17 17.89 -14.28
N LYS A 106 -3.44 18.75 -14.99
CA LYS A 106 -4.02 19.62 -16.02
C LYS A 106 -4.63 18.84 -17.19
N ILE A 107 -4.07 17.69 -17.57
CA ILE A 107 -4.65 16.83 -18.59
C ILE A 107 -5.90 16.14 -18.03
N LEU A 108 -5.77 15.51 -16.86
CA LEU A 108 -6.84 14.75 -16.22
C LEU A 108 -8.03 15.62 -15.80
N SER A 109 -7.82 16.91 -15.51
CA SER A 109 -8.91 17.84 -15.19
C SER A 109 -9.85 18.10 -16.38
N THR A 110 -9.41 17.80 -17.61
CA THR A 110 -10.24 17.88 -18.81
C THR A 110 -11.03 16.60 -19.10
N TRP A 111 -10.82 15.54 -18.30
CA TRP A 111 -11.44 14.25 -18.54
C TRP A 111 -12.75 14.13 -17.79
N ASP A 112 -13.80 13.77 -18.52
CA ASP A 112 -15.06 13.34 -17.94
C ASP A 112 -15.00 11.86 -17.58
N GLY A 113 -15.59 11.49 -16.45
CA GLY A 113 -15.66 10.11 -15.98
C GLY A 113 -15.40 9.99 -14.48
N HIS A 114 -15.47 8.76 -13.99
CA HIS A 114 -15.17 8.36 -12.62
C HIS A 114 -14.57 6.94 -12.66
N ASP A 115 -13.98 6.47 -11.57
CA ASP A 115 -13.44 5.11 -11.45
C ASP A 115 -12.16 4.86 -12.27
N ILE A 116 -11.23 5.83 -12.22
CA ILE A 116 -9.84 5.65 -12.66
C ILE A 116 -8.94 5.54 -11.43
N THR A 117 -8.03 4.56 -11.45
CA THR A 117 -6.92 4.46 -10.49
C THR A 117 -5.72 5.26 -10.98
N LEU A 118 -5.21 6.15 -10.14
CA LEU A 118 -3.90 6.78 -10.31
C LEU A 118 -2.87 6.06 -9.43
N GLU A 119 -1.87 5.48 -10.06
CA GLU A 119 -0.75 4.84 -9.39
C GLU A 119 0.51 5.70 -9.53
N LEU A 120 1.20 5.96 -8.41
CA LEU A 120 2.46 6.72 -8.41
C LEU A 120 3.64 5.75 -8.30
N ALA A 121 4.44 5.68 -9.37
CA ALA A 121 5.53 4.74 -9.54
C ALA A 121 6.88 5.47 -9.59
N ILE A 122 7.56 5.60 -8.44
CA ILE A 122 8.88 6.22 -8.37
C ILE A 122 9.93 5.13 -8.49
N LEU A 123 10.81 5.26 -9.47
CA LEU A 123 11.87 4.28 -9.76
C LEU A 123 13.18 4.73 -9.15
N SER A 124 13.91 3.84 -8.47
CA SER A 124 15.26 4.15 -8.01
C SER A 124 16.21 4.37 -9.17
N TYR A 125 17.33 5.00 -8.86
CA TYR A 125 18.48 5.08 -9.75
C TYR A 125 18.91 3.71 -10.27
N GLU A 126 18.97 2.68 -9.40
CA GLU A 126 19.37 1.34 -9.83
C GLU A 126 18.39 0.75 -10.84
N GLU A 127 17.08 0.96 -10.64
CA GLU A 127 16.07 0.49 -11.59
C GLU A 127 16.18 1.17 -12.94
N VAL A 128 16.42 2.49 -12.93
CA VAL A 128 16.69 3.27 -14.14
C VAL A 128 17.97 2.76 -14.82
N TYR A 129 19.04 2.47 -14.08
CA TYR A 129 20.29 1.98 -14.65
C TYR A 129 20.10 0.66 -15.39
N TYR A 130 19.46 -0.34 -14.76
CA TYR A 130 19.19 -1.62 -15.42
C TYR A 130 18.24 -1.46 -16.62
N LYS A 131 17.12 -0.76 -16.44
CA LYS A 131 16.10 -0.55 -17.47
C LYS A 131 16.64 0.07 -18.76
N TYR A 132 17.44 1.12 -18.63
CA TYR A 132 17.97 1.85 -19.79
C TYR A 132 19.31 1.30 -20.31
N SER A 133 19.88 0.29 -19.65
CA SER A 133 21.05 -0.42 -20.16
C SER A 133 20.67 -1.53 -21.16
N GLU A 134 19.48 -2.13 -21.01
CA GLU A 134 19.02 -3.23 -21.88
C GLU A 134 18.17 -2.76 -23.07
N GLU A 135 17.43 -1.65 -22.97
CA GLU A 135 16.50 -1.22 -24.04
C GLU A 135 16.73 0.22 -24.51
N HIS A 136 17.34 0.38 -25.69
CA HIS A 136 17.60 1.66 -26.36
C HIS A 136 16.35 2.28 -27.05
N SER A 137 15.14 2.16 -26.49
CA SER A 137 13.92 2.57 -27.19
C SER A 137 13.11 3.64 -26.43
N PHE A 138 13.15 4.87 -26.98
CA PHE A 138 12.45 6.07 -26.52
C PHE A 138 10.97 6.14 -26.97
N TYR A 139 10.30 5.02 -27.23
CA TYR A 139 8.91 5.04 -27.69
C TYR A 139 7.91 4.68 -26.60
N ALA A 140 6.77 5.37 -26.62
CA ALA A 140 5.56 5.06 -25.86
C ALA A 140 5.02 3.67 -26.26
N ILE A 141 5.60 2.63 -25.67
CA ILE A 141 5.07 1.28 -25.69
C ILE A 141 3.94 1.26 -24.65
N PRO A 142 2.77 0.66 -24.95
CA PRO A 142 1.80 0.28 -23.92
C PRO A 142 2.52 -0.67 -22.95
N ARG A 143 3.10 -0.13 -21.89
CA ARG A 143 3.85 -0.91 -20.91
C ARG A 143 2.83 -1.63 -20.05
N LYS A 144 2.81 -2.97 -20.09
CA LYS A 144 2.07 -3.78 -19.12
C LYS A 144 2.38 -3.30 -17.69
N PRO A 145 1.45 -3.48 -16.73
CA PRO A 145 1.78 -3.47 -15.31
C PRO A 145 3.03 -4.34 -15.13
N ARG A 146 4.12 -3.74 -14.65
CA ARG A 146 5.44 -4.36 -14.69
C ARG A 146 5.44 -5.71 -13.98
N ALA A 147 6.01 -6.73 -14.61
CA ALA A 147 6.11 -8.07 -14.05
C ALA A 147 6.96 -8.14 -12.76
N GLN A 148 6.78 -9.26 -12.06
CA GLN A 148 7.34 -9.70 -10.78
C GLN A 148 8.88 -9.60 -10.63
N SER A 149 9.64 -9.47 -11.72
CA SER A 149 11.09 -9.78 -11.71
C SER A 149 11.96 -8.79 -10.94
N ILE A 150 11.51 -7.54 -10.76
CA ILE A 150 12.36 -6.46 -10.25
C ILE A 150 12.37 -6.42 -8.71
N PHE A 151 11.26 -6.73 -8.05
CA PHE A 151 11.19 -6.76 -6.58
C PHE A 151 12.16 -7.80 -6.00
N ALA A 152 12.25 -8.98 -6.61
CA ALA A 152 13.19 -10.03 -6.24
C ALA A 152 14.66 -9.57 -6.33
N GLN A 153 14.99 -8.70 -7.28
CA GLN A 153 16.35 -8.15 -7.43
C GLN A 153 16.71 -7.18 -6.30
N TYR A 154 15.76 -6.39 -5.80
CA TYR A 154 16.03 -5.47 -4.69
C TYR A 154 16.03 -6.13 -3.33
N LYS A 155 15.31 -7.23 -3.17
CA LYS A 155 15.28 -8.01 -1.94
C LYS A 155 16.70 -8.35 -1.44
N GLN A 156 17.63 -8.63 -2.35
CA GLN A 156 19.04 -8.93 -2.02
C GLN A 156 19.75 -7.79 -1.26
N TYR A 157 19.34 -6.53 -1.46
CA TYR A 157 19.93 -5.38 -0.75
C TYR A 157 19.55 -5.37 0.72
N PHE A 158 18.41 -5.95 1.06
CA PHE A 158 17.89 -6.03 2.42
C PHE A 158 18.25 -7.35 3.13
N GLU A 159 18.94 -8.27 2.43
CA GLU A 159 19.47 -9.50 3.00
C GLU A 159 20.84 -9.26 3.67
N LEU A 160 21.18 -10.09 4.66
CA LEU A 160 22.42 -9.96 5.40
C LEU A 160 23.64 -10.16 4.47
N PRO A 161 24.57 -9.19 4.35
CA PRO A 161 25.74 -9.31 3.49
C PRO A 161 26.63 -10.49 3.88
N ARG A 162 27.20 -11.18 2.88
CA ARG A 162 28.06 -12.35 3.10
C ARG A 162 29.31 -12.00 3.91
N GLU A 163 29.85 -10.80 3.73
CA GLU A 163 31.03 -10.30 4.43
C GLU A 163 30.80 -10.21 5.95
N MET A 164 29.55 -9.99 6.38
CA MET A 164 29.15 -9.99 7.79
C MET A 164 29.02 -11.41 8.37
N LEU A 165 28.78 -12.41 7.52
CA LEU A 165 28.70 -13.83 7.94
C LEU A 165 30.08 -14.46 8.17
N PHE A 166 31.14 -13.95 7.53
CA PHE A 166 32.47 -14.57 7.52
C PHE A 166 33.57 -13.76 8.24
N GLY A 167 33.22 -12.92 9.20
CA GLY A 167 34.20 -12.34 10.14
C GLY A 167 34.93 -11.07 9.67
N GLY A 168 34.37 -10.30 8.73
CA GLY A 168 34.81 -8.93 8.47
C GLY A 168 34.58 -8.00 9.66
N LEU A 169 35.20 -6.80 9.68
CA LEU A 169 34.90 -5.79 10.70
C LEU A 169 33.40 -5.43 10.60
N LEU A 170 32.64 -5.76 11.65
CA LEU A 170 31.19 -5.62 11.67
C LEU A 170 30.74 -4.16 11.46
N ALA A 171 31.45 -3.21 12.07
CA ALA A 171 31.13 -1.78 11.98
C ALA A 171 31.26 -1.25 10.55
N ASP A 172 32.35 -1.60 9.85
CA ASP A 172 32.58 -1.18 8.47
C ASP A 172 31.55 -1.79 7.52
N SER A 173 31.17 -3.05 7.79
CA SER A 173 30.17 -3.77 7.00
C SER A 173 28.75 -3.25 7.22
N GLU A 174 28.37 -2.88 8.46
CA GLU A 174 27.07 -2.28 8.78
C GLU A 174 26.91 -0.90 8.11
N VAL A 175 27.95 -0.05 8.17
CA VAL A 175 27.92 1.27 7.52
C VAL A 175 27.82 1.12 5.99
N ALA A 176 28.58 0.22 5.38
CA ALA A 176 28.51 -0.04 3.96
C ALA A 176 27.13 -0.59 3.53
N TRP A 177 26.55 -1.50 4.32
CA TRP A 177 25.23 -2.04 4.07
C TRP A 177 24.13 -0.98 4.18
N HIS A 178 24.15 -0.18 5.25
CA HIS A 178 23.25 0.95 5.43
C HIS A 178 23.36 1.97 4.28
N CYS A 179 24.57 2.28 3.82
CA CYS A 179 24.76 3.14 2.65
C CYS A 179 24.13 2.56 1.39
N LYS A 180 24.29 1.26 1.10
CA LYS A 180 23.65 0.60 -0.05
C LYS A 180 22.13 0.64 0.03
N VAL A 181 21.55 0.28 1.17
CA VAL A 181 20.09 0.32 1.35
C VAL A 181 19.56 1.74 1.27
N SER A 182 20.26 2.72 1.84
CA SER A 182 19.88 4.14 1.77
C SER A 182 19.94 4.71 0.35
N LEU A 183 20.74 4.16 -0.55
CA LEU A 183 20.75 4.55 -1.97
C LEU A 183 19.48 4.09 -2.69
N LEU A 184 18.92 2.94 -2.28
CA LEU A 184 17.68 2.40 -2.81
C LEU A 184 16.46 3.14 -2.24
N LEU A 185 16.35 3.18 -0.90
CA LEU A 185 15.22 3.80 -0.19
C LEU A 185 15.17 5.33 -0.33
N GLY A 186 16.32 5.94 -0.61
CA GLY A 186 16.54 7.37 -0.44
C GLY A 186 16.78 7.75 1.02
N ARG A 187 17.35 8.95 1.24
CA ARG A 187 17.59 9.52 2.58
C ARG A 187 16.57 10.57 3.00
N ARG A 188 15.70 10.95 2.08
CA ARG A 188 14.66 11.96 2.26
C ARG A 188 13.47 11.60 1.40
N THR A 189 12.32 12.15 1.75
CA THR A 189 11.13 12.04 0.95
C THR A 189 11.22 12.85 -0.33
N LEU A 190 10.51 12.37 -1.35
CA LEU A 190 10.22 13.15 -2.54
C LEU A 190 9.05 14.11 -2.24
N ALA A 191 9.33 15.42 -2.24
CA ALA A 191 8.34 16.44 -1.97
C ALA A 191 8.10 17.35 -3.20
N PHE A 192 6.92 17.94 -3.28
CA PHE A 192 6.68 19.14 -4.06
C PHE A 192 7.44 20.30 -3.42
N ARG A 193 8.59 20.65 -4.00
CA ARG A 193 9.26 21.90 -3.64
C ARG A 193 8.98 22.94 -4.73
N PRO A 194 8.39 24.09 -4.37
CA PRO A 194 8.35 25.22 -5.28
C PRO A 194 9.79 25.63 -5.57
N SER A 195 10.12 25.84 -6.84
CA SER A 195 11.21 26.77 -7.13
C SER A 195 10.77 28.16 -6.65
N LEU A 196 11.72 29.06 -6.32
CA LEU A 196 11.44 30.39 -5.74
C LEU A 196 10.49 31.28 -6.59
N LEU A 197 10.05 30.81 -7.77
CA LEU A 197 9.23 31.50 -8.75
C LEU A 197 7.99 30.71 -9.22
N GLU A 198 7.75 29.48 -8.72
CA GLU A 198 6.66 28.62 -9.20
C GLU A 198 5.60 28.35 -8.13
N ASP A 199 4.34 28.39 -8.57
CA ASP A 199 3.19 28.01 -7.76
C ASP A 199 3.20 26.50 -7.48
N THR A 200 2.92 26.10 -6.24
CA THR A 200 2.79 24.69 -5.85
C THR A 200 1.40 24.13 -6.15
N GLN A 201 0.46 24.95 -6.61
CA GLN A 201 -0.89 24.50 -6.92
C GLN A 201 -0.92 23.45 -8.03
N ILE A 202 -1.78 22.46 -7.83
CA ILE A 202 -2.10 21.40 -8.78
C ILE A 202 -3.58 21.53 -9.13
N GLN A 203 -3.92 21.25 -10.39
CA GLN A 203 -5.31 21.33 -10.87
C GLN A 203 -6.19 20.29 -10.19
N VAL A 204 -7.44 20.67 -9.92
CA VAL A 204 -8.45 19.74 -9.38
C VAL A 204 -8.86 18.73 -10.44
N VAL A 205 -9.04 17.48 -10.03
CA VAL A 205 -9.38 16.34 -10.89
C VAL A 205 -10.53 15.54 -10.30
N ASN A 206 -11.52 15.21 -11.13
CA ASN A 206 -12.73 14.46 -10.73
C ASN A 206 -12.75 13.02 -11.25
N CYS A 207 -11.93 12.68 -12.24
CA CYS A 207 -11.99 11.36 -12.89
C CYS A 207 -11.28 10.24 -12.12
N ILE A 208 -10.43 10.60 -11.14
CA ILE A 208 -9.68 9.66 -10.32
C ILE A 208 -10.46 9.35 -9.05
N SER A 209 -10.70 8.06 -8.80
CA SER A 209 -11.33 7.60 -7.55
C SER A 209 -10.42 6.74 -6.67
N LYS A 210 -9.26 6.31 -7.17
CA LYS A 210 -8.32 5.48 -6.40
C LYS A 210 -6.90 6.03 -6.53
N LEU A 211 -6.21 6.18 -5.40
CA LEU A 211 -4.79 6.50 -5.34
C LEU A 211 -4.02 5.28 -4.85
N LEU A 212 -3.01 4.86 -5.60
CA LEU A 212 -2.22 3.65 -5.31
C LEU A 212 -0.72 3.97 -5.28
N ILE A 213 -0.04 3.49 -4.25
CA ILE A 213 1.42 3.40 -4.16
C ILE A 213 1.75 1.98 -3.70
N ARG A 214 2.57 1.27 -4.48
CA ARG A 214 2.97 -0.11 -4.18
C ARG A 214 4.37 -0.18 -3.58
N ARG A 215 4.60 -1.24 -2.79
CA ARG A 215 5.86 -1.54 -2.09
C ARG A 215 7.07 -1.64 -3.02
N ARG A 216 6.88 -1.82 -4.32
CA ARG A 216 8.02 -1.90 -5.27
C ARG A 216 8.67 -0.55 -5.60
N TYR A 217 8.09 0.57 -5.18
CA TYR A 217 8.57 1.91 -5.54
C TYR A 217 9.32 2.60 -4.40
N PHE A 218 10.29 3.43 -4.78
CA PHE A 218 11.15 4.19 -3.88
C PHE A 218 11.73 5.41 -4.62
N PRO A 219 12.07 6.51 -3.92
CA PRO A 219 11.87 6.79 -2.50
C PRO A 219 10.41 7.08 -2.11
N ASN A 220 10.14 7.18 -0.81
CA ASN A 220 8.82 7.56 -0.28
C ASN A 220 8.43 8.99 -0.68
N ILE A 221 7.13 9.23 -0.91
CA ILE A 221 6.56 10.56 -1.14
C ILE A 221 6.32 11.26 0.20
N ALA A 222 6.64 12.55 0.28
CA ALA A 222 6.43 13.35 1.48
C ALA A 222 4.94 13.43 1.85
N PRO A 223 4.56 13.32 3.14
CA PRO A 223 3.16 13.40 3.55
C PRO A 223 2.47 14.70 3.12
N SER A 224 3.20 15.82 3.09
CA SER A 224 2.68 17.09 2.58
C SER A 224 2.30 17.04 1.10
N SER A 225 3.08 16.34 0.28
CA SER A 225 2.82 16.21 -1.16
C SER A 225 1.69 15.20 -1.43
N LEU A 226 1.60 14.14 -0.62
CA LEU A 226 0.46 13.23 -0.63
C LEU A 226 -0.84 13.97 -0.28
N ALA A 227 -0.82 14.82 0.75
CA ALA A 227 -1.96 15.63 1.13
C ALA A 227 -2.39 16.56 -0.03
N MET A 228 -1.44 17.26 -0.66
CA MET A 228 -1.74 18.11 -1.83
C MET A 228 -2.31 17.32 -3.01
N ILE A 229 -1.81 16.11 -3.26
CA ILE A 229 -2.36 15.21 -4.28
C ILE A 229 -3.79 14.83 -3.91
N MET A 230 -4.01 14.32 -2.69
CA MET A 230 -5.32 13.86 -2.22
C MET A 230 -6.37 14.97 -2.24
N ASP A 231 -6.00 16.20 -1.83
CA ASP A 231 -6.87 17.38 -1.85
C ASP A 231 -7.29 17.78 -3.28
N ALA A 232 -6.43 17.52 -4.27
CA ALA A 232 -6.74 17.79 -5.67
C ALA A 232 -7.66 16.73 -6.31
N LEU A 233 -7.85 15.56 -5.67
CA LEU A 233 -8.68 14.46 -6.18
C LEU A 233 -10.07 14.48 -5.51
N GLN A 234 -11.02 15.25 -6.06
CA GLN A 234 -12.32 15.50 -5.41
C GLN A 234 -13.23 14.27 -5.31
N CYS A 235 -13.02 13.27 -6.17
CA CYS A 235 -13.81 12.03 -6.19
C CYS A 235 -13.02 10.84 -5.65
N LEU A 236 -11.97 11.07 -4.86
CA LEU A 236 -11.13 10.03 -4.29
C LEU A 236 -11.94 9.18 -3.29
N GLU A 237 -12.14 7.90 -3.59
CA GLU A 237 -12.88 6.93 -2.76
C GLU A 237 -11.97 5.95 -2.03
N SER A 238 -10.76 5.73 -2.53
CA SER A 238 -9.81 4.76 -1.96
C SER A 238 -8.37 5.25 -2.04
N VAL A 239 -7.63 5.09 -0.95
CA VAL A 239 -6.20 5.34 -0.87
C VAL A 239 -5.51 4.07 -0.40
N HIS A 240 -4.50 3.62 -1.14
CA HIS A 240 -3.69 2.45 -0.81
C HIS A 240 -2.22 2.82 -0.93
N ILE A 241 -1.51 2.83 0.19
CA ILE A 241 -0.10 3.23 0.26
C ILE A 241 0.71 2.12 0.91
N GLU A 242 1.66 1.60 0.15
CA GLU A 242 2.67 0.66 0.63
C GLU A 242 4.03 1.34 0.57
N ARG A 243 4.62 1.59 1.73
CA ARG A 243 5.91 2.28 1.86
C ARG A 243 6.99 1.39 2.43
N TRP A 244 8.24 1.84 2.32
CA TRP A 244 9.36 1.27 3.08
C TRP A 244 9.71 2.12 4.29
N PHE A 245 10.02 1.46 5.41
CA PHE A 245 10.71 2.07 6.54
C PHE A 245 12.13 2.49 6.12
N TYR A 246 12.66 3.65 6.56
CA TYR A 246 14.02 4.06 6.17
C TYR A 246 15.11 3.29 6.94
N GLY A 247 14.81 2.92 8.18
CA GLY A 247 15.81 2.38 9.11
C GLY A 247 16.75 3.48 9.62
N ASP A 248 16.33 4.74 9.52
CA ASP A 248 17.07 5.88 10.07
C ASP A 248 16.11 6.68 10.97
N PRO A 249 16.33 6.69 12.30
CA PRO A 249 15.39 7.27 13.25
C PRO A 249 15.05 8.73 12.99
N ILE A 250 15.98 9.51 12.42
CA ILE A 250 15.75 10.92 12.12
C ILE A 250 14.82 11.03 10.92
N SER A 251 15.11 10.31 9.83
CA SER A 251 14.31 10.32 8.61
C SER A 251 12.90 9.78 8.86
N ASP A 252 12.77 8.69 9.62
CA ASP A 252 11.47 8.12 9.98
C ASP A 252 10.67 9.05 10.90
N ALA A 253 11.29 9.66 11.92
CA ALA A 253 10.60 10.62 12.78
C ALA A 253 10.12 11.88 12.01
N ILE A 254 10.92 12.38 11.06
CA ILE A 254 10.52 13.50 10.19
C ILE A 254 9.34 13.09 9.30
N TYR A 255 9.35 11.85 8.80
CA TYR A 255 8.25 11.30 8.00
C TYR A 255 6.96 11.23 8.81
N ASP A 256 7.01 10.66 10.01
CA ASP A 256 5.86 10.47 10.89
C ASP A 256 5.25 11.81 11.34
N MET A 257 6.09 12.79 11.68
CA MET A 257 5.66 14.15 12.01
C MET A 257 4.92 14.83 10.83
N GLY A 258 5.26 14.45 9.59
CA GLY A 258 4.56 14.94 8.41
C GLY A 258 3.09 14.51 8.38
N PHE A 259 2.76 13.26 8.77
CA PHE A 259 1.38 12.80 8.75
C PHE A 259 0.51 13.51 9.79
N SER A 260 1.01 13.70 11.01
CA SER A 260 0.26 14.43 12.04
C SER A 260 -0.05 15.87 11.63
N THR A 261 0.82 16.46 10.81
CA THR A 261 0.71 17.86 10.37
C THR A 261 -0.19 18.00 9.15
N PHE A 262 -0.07 17.10 8.17
CA PHE A 262 -0.64 17.29 6.84
C PHE A 262 -1.74 16.31 6.46
N LEU A 263 -1.84 15.14 7.09
CA LEU A 263 -2.81 14.14 6.65
C LEU A 263 -4.24 14.60 6.95
N ARG A 264 -4.98 14.84 5.87
CA ARG A 264 -6.43 15.05 5.87
C ARG A 264 -6.99 14.01 4.91
N VAL A 265 -7.91 13.17 5.37
CA VAL A 265 -8.58 12.22 4.50
C VAL A 265 -9.77 12.94 3.85
N PRO A 266 -9.85 13.03 2.51
CA PRO A 266 -10.97 13.69 1.85
C PRO A 266 -12.29 13.01 2.20
N ARG A 267 -13.37 13.78 2.38
CA ARG A 267 -14.71 13.24 2.74
C ARG A 267 -15.28 12.24 1.74
N SER A 268 -14.83 12.29 0.49
CA SER A 268 -15.20 11.31 -0.54
C SER A 268 -14.56 9.94 -0.30
N CYS A 269 -13.45 9.90 0.45
CA CYS A 269 -12.64 8.71 0.66
C CYS A 269 -13.30 7.82 1.70
N LYS A 270 -13.50 6.55 1.33
CA LYS A 270 -14.16 5.55 2.17
C LYS A 270 -13.19 4.45 2.61
N ASN A 271 -12.07 4.30 1.90
CA ASN A 271 -11.13 3.21 2.09
C ASN A 271 -9.72 3.78 2.25
N ILE A 272 -9.07 3.44 3.35
CA ILE A 272 -7.66 3.77 3.55
C ILE A 272 -6.89 2.51 3.92
N SER A 273 -5.82 2.28 3.17
CA SER A 273 -4.84 1.24 3.45
C SER A 273 -3.45 1.85 3.51
N PHE A 274 -2.75 1.56 4.59
CA PHE A 274 -1.40 2.02 4.83
C PHE A 274 -0.55 0.87 5.35
N TYR A 275 0.38 0.41 4.52
CA TYR A 275 1.28 -0.67 4.85
C TYR A 275 2.71 -0.15 4.91
N GLU A 276 3.37 -0.39 6.03
CA GLU A 276 4.74 -0.03 6.26
C GLU A 276 5.62 -1.27 6.26
N GLU A 277 6.55 -1.35 5.31
CA GLU A 277 7.44 -2.49 5.17
C GLU A 277 8.67 -2.34 6.06
N ASP A 278 8.74 -3.18 7.09
CA ASP A 278 9.85 -3.26 8.04
C ASP A 278 10.35 -4.71 8.30
N ASP A 279 9.80 -5.74 7.65
CA ASP A 279 10.22 -7.13 7.85
C ASP A 279 11.33 -7.57 6.88
N THR A 280 12.50 -6.96 7.01
CA THR A 280 13.72 -7.42 6.31
C THR A 280 14.86 -7.71 7.26
N ALA A 281 15.89 -8.44 6.81
CA ALA A 281 17.07 -8.67 7.65
C ALA A 281 17.77 -7.34 8.02
N TYR A 282 17.78 -6.38 7.08
CA TYR A 282 18.25 -5.02 7.31
C TYR A 282 17.45 -4.31 8.42
N HIS A 283 16.13 -4.23 8.29
CA HIS A 283 15.29 -3.53 9.25
C HIS A 283 15.35 -4.21 10.63
N ARG A 284 15.23 -5.54 10.72
CA ARG A 284 15.37 -6.26 12.00
C ARG A 284 16.71 -5.99 12.69
N ARG A 285 17.79 -5.80 11.92
CA ARG A 285 19.12 -5.50 12.46
C ARG A 285 19.22 -4.06 12.97
N VAL A 286 18.63 -3.10 12.25
CA VAL A 286 18.73 -1.67 12.58
C VAL A 286 17.71 -1.23 13.64
N MET A 287 16.48 -1.76 13.59
CA MET A 287 15.38 -1.46 14.52
C MET A 287 15.68 -1.86 15.96
N LYS A 288 16.50 -2.89 16.18
CA LYS A 288 16.94 -3.31 17.52
C LYS A 288 17.71 -2.23 18.29
N ARG A 289 18.12 -1.12 17.64
CA ARG A 289 18.79 0.00 18.32
C ARG A 289 17.86 1.03 18.95
N ARG A 290 16.55 1.12 18.60
CA ARG A 290 15.65 2.14 19.16
C ARG A 290 14.20 1.65 19.15
N GLU A 291 13.61 1.59 20.35
CA GLU A 291 12.17 1.69 20.61
C GLU A 291 11.67 3.00 19.98
N LEU A 292 11.43 3.00 18.67
CA LEU A 292 10.84 4.13 17.98
C LEU A 292 9.44 4.33 18.54
N VAL A 293 9.14 5.57 18.93
CA VAL A 293 7.81 5.96 19.36
C VAL A 293 6.87 5.68 18.20
N PRO A 294 5.83 4.84 18.37
CA PRO A 294 4.86 4.53 17.32
C PRO A 294 4.34 5.81 16.66
N ASN A 295 3.95 5.77 15.37
CA ASN A 295 3.35 6.92 14.67
C ASN A 295 1.95 7.25 15.22
N ALA A 296 1.99 7.82 16.42
CA ALA A 296 0.91 8.36 17.21
C ALA A 296 0.04 9.34 16.42
N GLY A 297 0.70 10.12 15.57
CA GLY A 297 0.10 11.14 14.75
C GLY A 297 -0.85 10.58 13.72
N LEU A 298 -0.44 9.50 13.04
CA LEU A 298 -1.25 8.80 12.06
C LEU A 298 -2.49 8.16 12.72
N ALA A 299 -2.29 7.42 13.82
CA ALA A 299 -3.40 6.81 14.57
C ALA A 299 -4.46 7.84 14.99
N TYR A 300 -4.01 8.99 15.53
CA TYR A 300 -4.88 10.09 15.93
C TYR A 300 -5.62 10.72 14.75
N SER A 301 -4.90 11.00 13.66
CA SER A 301 -5.47 11.64 12.46
C SER A 301 -6.54 10.75 11.81
N LEU A 302 -6.28 9.44 11.73
CA LEU A 302 -7.24 8.46 11.23
C LEU A 302 -8.46 8.33 12.15
N GLY A 303 -8.26 8.31 13.47
CA GLY A 303 -9.36 8.27 14.44
C GLY A 303 -10.34 9.43 14.28
N LYS A 304 -9.85 10.64 13.97
CA LYS A 304 -10.70 11.81 13.69
C LYS A 304 -11.53 11.68 12.42
N GLU A 305 -10.97 11.07 11.38
CA GLU A 305 -11.63 10.92 10.08
C GLU A 305 -12.48 9.63 10.00
N ALA A 306 -12.43 8.75 11.00
CA ALA A 306 -13.13 7.46 11.01
C ALA A 306 -14.66 7.53 10.84
N HIS A 307 -15.27 8.70 11.05
CA HIS A 307 -16.71 8.91 10.98
C HIS A 307 -17.32 8.72 9.59
N HIS A 308 -16.52 8.84 8.53
CA HIS A 308 -16.95 8.63 7.14
C HIS A 308 -16.19 7.50 6.44
N LEU A 309 -15.24 6.85 7.12
CA LEU A 309 -14.46 5.76 6.57
C LEU A 309 -15.22 4.45 6.73
N GLU A 310 -15.36 3.71 5.63
CA GLU A 310 -15.94 2.38 5.63
C GLU A 310 -14.89 1.32 5.95
N ASN A 311 -13.63 1.53 5.56
CA ASN A 311 -12.59 0.51 5.68
C ASN A 311 -11.23 1.14 6.03
N ILE A 312 -10.60 0.64 7.09
CA ILE A 312 -9.27 1.06 7.55
C ILE A 312 -8.37 -0.17 7.65
N ALA A 313 -7.24 -0.15 6.97
CA ALA A 313 -6.18 -1.15 7.12
C ALA A 313 -4.86 -0.42 7.38
N VAL A 314 -4.25 -0.61 8.55
CA VAL A 314 -2.93 -0.03 8.84
C VAL A 314 -2.01 -1.07 9.45
N SER A 315 -0.87 -1.30 8.82
CA SER A 315 0.08 -2.31 9.23
C SER A 315 1.45 -1.70 9.47
N PHE A 316 2.04 -2.04 10.62
CA PHE A 316 3.38 -1.69 11.13
C PHE A 316 3.68 -0.20 11.31
N SER A 317 2.75 0.70 10.97
CA SER A 317 2.96 2.13 11.12
C SER A 317 2.74 2.65 12.54
N PHE A 318 1.80 2.06 13.27
CA PHE A 318 1.61 2.32 14.69
C PHE A 318 1.09 1.07 15.39
N ASP A 319 1.25 1.03 16.71
CA ASP A 319 0.67 -0.01 17.54
C ASP A 319 -0.84 0.22 17.69
N ALA A 320 -1.65 -0.77 17.33
CA ALA A 320 -3.10 -0.71 17.48
C ALA A 320 -3.56 -0.37 18.91
N VAL A 321 -2.76 -0.70 19.95
CA VAL A 321 -3.03 -0.24 21.33
C VAL A 321 -3.25 1.27 21.38
N SER A 322 -2.43 2.04 20.65
CA SER A 322 -2.52 3.50 20.60
C SER A 322 -3.77 4.04 19.88
N PHE A 323 -4.44 3.21 19.07
CA PHE A 323 -5.69 3.54 18.40
C PHE A 323 -6.91 3.31 19.30
N PHE A 324 -6.87 2.26 20.14
CA PHE A 324 -7.99 1.87 21.01
C PHE A 324 -7.91 2.45 22.42
N THR A 325 -6.74 2.86 22.90
CA THR A 325 -6.57 3.36 24.28
C THR A 325 -6.64 4.89 24.38
N PRO A 326 -7.29 5.45 25.42
CA PRO A 326 -7.22 6.88 25.72
C PRO A 326 -5.81 7.27 26.15
N ARG A 327 -5.24 8.34 25.58
CA ARG A 327 -3.97 8.90 26.07
C ARG A 327 -4.19 9.70 27.34
N TYR A 328 -3.56 9.28 28.44
CA TYR A 328 -3.27 10.15 29.57
C TYR A 328 -1.89 10.76 29.35
N GLY A 329 -1.85 12.00 28.85
CA GLY A 329 -0.62 12.77 28.77
C GLY A 329 -0.32 13.42 30.12
N HIS A 330 0.90 13.25 30.61
CA HIS A 330 1.43 14.01 31.76
C HIS A 330 1.87 15.44 31.39
N ASP A 331 1.74 15.86 30.12
CA ASP A 331 2.23 17.15 29.64
C ASP A 331 1.09 18.14 29.30
N PHE A 332 1.18 19.29 29.96
CA PHE A 332 0.37 20.49 29.77
C PHE A 332 0.61 21.07 28.37
N GLU A 333 -0.20 20.70 27.36
CA GLU A 333 -0.62 21.56 26.23
C GLU A 333 -1.38 20.83 25.12
N SER A 334 -1.45 19.49 25.11
CA SER A 334 -2.22 18.77 24.10
C SER A 334 -3.68 18.61 24.54
N LEU A 335 -4.59 19.37 23.94
CA LEU A 335 -6.04 19.15 24.06
C LEU A 335 -6.39 17.76 23.50
N VAL A 336 -6.49 16.78 24.39
CA VAL A 336 -6.70 15.36 24.11
C VAL A 336 -8.12 15.12 23.58
N THR A 337 -8.22 14.37 22.48
CA THR A 337 -9.47 13.73 22.06
C THR A 337 -9.35 12.25 22.42
N PRO A 338 -10.08 11.75 23.44
CA PRO A 338 -10.09 10.32 23.76
C PRO A 338 -10.56 9.51 22.54
N CYS A 339 -10.19 8.23 22.42
CA CYS A 339 -10.83 7.35 21.43
C CYS A 339 -12.36 7.31 21.59
N ASN A 340 -12.87 7.64 22.79
CA ASN A 340 -14.29 7.83 23.08
C ASN A 340 -14.95 9.02 22.37
N ALA A 341 -14.16 9.89 21.77
CA ALA A 341 -14.64 11.02 20.98
C ALA A 341 -14.54 10.76 19.46
N TYR A 342 -14.03 9.59 19.04
CA TYR A 342 -14.11 9.16 17.65
C TYR A 342 -15.49 8.57 17.36
N ASP A 343 -15.99 8.86 16.18
CA ASP A 343 -17.25 8.34 15.65
C ASP A 343 -16.90 7.31 14.57
N PHE A 344 -17.49 6.11 14.65
CA PHE A 344 -17.20 4.97 13.78
C PHE A 344 -18.45 4.49 13.01
N LYS A 345 -19.42 5.39 12.78
CA LYS A 345 -20.74 5.07 12.19
C LYS A 345 -20.70 4.26 10.91
N GLU A 346 -19.77 4.57 10.01
CA GLU A 346 -19.69 3.94 8.68
C GLU A 346 -18.67 2.80 8.63
N LEU A 347 -17.89 2.57 9.70
CA LEU A 347 -16.77 1.64 9.68
C LEU A 347 -17.26 0.18 9.64
N LYS A 348 -16.94 -0.51 8.54
CA LYS A 348 -17.29 -1.91 8.26
C LYS A 348 -16.12 -2.84 8.48
N THR A 349 -14.92 -2.45 8.06
CA THR A 349 -13.73 -3.29 8.26
C THR A 349 -12.59 -2.51 8.91
N LEU A 350 -11.88 -3.20 9.81
CA LEU A 350 -10.71 -2.66 10.51
C LEU A 350 -9.61 -3.73 10.59
N ALA A 351 -8.46 -3.47 9.98
CA ALA A 351 -7.27 -4.32 10.10
C ALA A 351 -6.12 -3.50 10.71
N LEU A 352 -5.58 -3.92 11.85
CA LEU A 352 -4.47 -3.22 12.52
C LEU A 352 -3.41 -4.19 13.05
N THR A 353 -2.19 -3.71 13.18
CA THR A 353 -1.09 -4.49 13.77
C THR A 353 -0.77 -4.09 15.21
N SER A 354 -0.45 -5.04 16.08
CA SER A 354 0.03 -4.75 17.44
C SER A 354 1.03 -5.78 17.96
N PRO A 355 2.21 -5.38 18.46
CA PRO A 355 3.15 -6.29 19.12
C PRO A 355 2.53 -7.06 20.30
N THR A 356 1.49 -6.52 20.93
CA THR A 356 0.74 -7.17 22.02
C THR A 356 0.20 -8.54 21.62
N MET A 357 -0.11 -8.76 20.33
CA MET A 357 -0.64 -10.02 19.80
C MET A 357 0.32 -11.21 19.96
N VAL A 358 1.60 -10.95 20.23
CA VAL A 358 2.62 -11.98 20.51
C VAL A 358 3.25 -11.81 21.90
N SER A 359 2.66 -11.02 22.78
CA SER A 359 3.18 -10.78 24.13
C SER A 359 3.23 -12.07 24.97
N GLU A 360 4.23 -12.16 25.85
CA GLU A 360 4.34 -13.20 26.88
C GLU A 360 3.80 -12.73 28.24
N GLU A 361 3.48 -11.45 28.34
CA GLU A 361 2.93 -10.89 29.56
C GLU A 361 1.54 -11.46 29.82
N TYR A 362 1.38 -12.04 31.01
CA TYR A 362 0.13 -12.66 31.41
C TYR A 362 -1.01 -11.64 31.44
N GLY A 363 -2.12 -11.95 30.76
CA GLY A 363 -3.29 -11.07 30.70
C GLY A 363 -3.22 -9.95 29.66
N ALA A 364 -2.04 -9.60 29.14
CA ALA A 364 -1.88 -8.46 28.22
C ALA A 364 -2.73 -8.59 26.94
N ILE A 365 -2.82 -9.79 26.37
CA ILE A 365 -3.65 -10.07 25.18
C ILE A 365 -5.13 -9.91 25.54
N ASP A 366 -5.61 -10.52 26.64
CA ASP A 366 -7.00 -10.43 27.08
C ASP A 366 -7.42 -9.00 27.41
N ASP A 367 -6.60 -8.26 28.16
CA ASP A 367 -6.85 -6.86 28.52
C ASP A 367 -6.98 -5.99 27.27
N PHE A 368 -6.11 -6.22 26.29
CA PHE A 368 -6.14 -5.52 25.01
C PHE A 368 -7.39 -5.88 24.20
N LEU A 369 -7.72 -7.17 24.06
CA LEU A 369 -8.92 -7.61 23.34
C LEU A 369 -10.21 -7.12 24.02
N CYS A 370 -10.26 -7.07 25.34
CA CYS A 370 -11.36 -6.45 26.10
C CYS A 370 -11.48 -4.95 25.82
N ALA A 371 -10.36 -4.23 25.76
CA ALA A 371 -10.35 -2.80 25.41
C ALA A 371 -10.86 -2.57 23.98
N VAL A 372 -10.44 -3.41 23.03
CA VAL A 372 -10.89 -3.36 21.63
C VAL A 372 -12.40 -3.63 21.55
N ALA A 373 -12.90 -4.66 22.24
CA ALA A 373 -14.32 -4.99 22.26
C ALA A 373 -15.19 -3.81 22.75
N LYS A 374 -14.73 -3.07 23.78
CA LYS A 374 -15.42 -1.85 24.27
C LYS A 374 -15.55 -0.78 23.19
N VAL A 375 -14.54 -0.62 22.33
CA VAL A 375 -14.59 0.34 21.22
C VAL A 375 -15.45 -0.21 20.07
N ALA A 376 -15.34 -1.51 19.77
CA ALA A 376 -16.09 -2.20 18.71
C ALA A 376 -17.62 -2.10 18.92
N LYS A 377 -18.10 -2.08 20.17
CA LYS A 377 -19.52 -1.80 20.49
C LYS A 377 -20.06 -0.48 19.91
N ARG A 378 -19.18 0.46 19.56
CA ARG A 378 -19.54 1.76 18.96
C ARG A 378 -19.41 1.77 17.43
N MET A 379 -19.17 0.62 16.81
CA MET A 379 -19.02 0.44 15.38
C MET A 379 -20.26 -0.31 14.84
N PRO A 380 -21.39 0.38 14.59
CA PRO A 380 -22.67 -0.28 14.31
C PRO A 380 -22.70 -1.06 12.99
N GLN A 381 -21.82 -0.70 12.05
CA GLN A 381 -21.69 -1.35 10.74
C GLN A 381 -20.54 -2.35 10.69
N LEU A 382 -19.87 -2.67 11.82
CA LEU A 382 -18.70 -3.54 11.83
C LEU A 382 -19.05 -4.95 11.34
N GLU A 383 -18.41 -5.34 10.25
CA GLU A 383 -18.49 -6.66 9.63
C GLU A 383 -17.28 -7.51 10.01
N THR A 384 -16.07 -6.95 9.90
CA THR A 384 -14.83 -7.68 10.18
C THR A 384 -13.81 -6.79 10.91
N LEU A 385 -13.25 -7.28 12.01
CA LEU A 385 -12.12 -6.66 12.69
C LEU A 385 -11.00 -7.67 12.81
N GLU A 386 -9.80 -7.29 12.37
CA GLU A 386 -8.62 -8.15 12.38
C GLU A 386 -7.46 -7.44 13.07
N LEU A 387 -6.95 -8.05 14.13
CA LEU A 387 -5.73 -7.63 14.82
C LEU A 387 -4.68 -8.70 14.60
N TRP A 388 -3.50 -8.31 14.15
CA TRP A 388 -2.48 -9.31 13.86
C TRP A 388 -1.08 -8.80 14.09
N TYR A 389 -0.14 -9.72 14.25
CA TYR A 389 1.27 -9.38 14.29
C TYR A 389 2.13 -10.56 13.92
N PHE A 390 3.27 -10.25 13.33
CA PHE A 390 4.31 -11.22 13.02
C PHE A 390 5.63 -10.73 13.60
N SER A 391 6.31 -11.60 14.33
CA SER A 391 7.63 -11.35 14.89
C SER A 391 8.55 -12.48 14.46
N SER A 392 9.43 -12.18 13.50
CA SER A 392 10.50 -13.10 13.10
C SER A 392 11.67 -13.02 14.08
N PRO A 393 12.38 -14.12 14.38
CA PRO A 393 13.59 -14.07 15.19
C PRO A 393 14.62 -13.09 14.67
N ASN A 394 15.32 -12.49 15.63
CA ASN A 394 16.55 -11.77 15.34
C ASN A 394 17.65 -12.78 14.99
N PHE A 395 18.37 -12.51 13.90
CA PHE A 395 19.64 -13.19 13.60
C PHE A 395 20.69 -12.78 14.65
N MET A 396 20.65 -13.40 15.83
CA MET A 396 21.77 -13.41 16.77
C MET A 396 22.03 -14.86 17.20
N PRO A 397 23.06 -15.51 16.64
CA PRO A 397 23.57 -16.76 17.19
C PRO A 397 23.87 -16.59 18.70
N PRO A 398 23.66 -17.61 19.56
CA PRO A 398 23.40 -19.02 19.25
C PRO A 398 21.94 -19.50 19.45
N HIS A 399 20.97 -18.62 19.75
CA HIS A 399 19.60 -19.04 20.05
C HIS A 399 18.58 -18.42 19.08
N PRO A 400 18.23 -19.11 17.98
CA PRO A 400 17.08 -18.72 17.18
C PRO A 400 15.82 -18.94 18.03
N THR A 401 15.15 -17.85 18.42
CA THR A 401 13.77 -17.96 18.90
C THR A 401 12.89 -18.37 17.71
N PRO A 402 11.85 -19.19 17.87
CA PRO A 402 10.94 -19.46 16.77
C PRO A 402 10.18 -18.18 16.37
N SER A 403 9.74 -18.08 15.13
CA SER A 403 8.83 -17.01 14.70
C SER A 403 7.55 -17.05 15.51
N CYS A 404 7.05 -15.87 15.85
CA CYS A 404 5.83 -15.72 16.64
C CYS A 404 4.79 -14.97 15.82
N ALA A 405 3.58 -15.51 15.75
CA ALA A 405 2.47 -14.87 15.07
C ALA A 405 1.20 -14.98 15.91
N GLY A 406 0.38 -13.95 15.87
CA GLY A 406 -0.95 -13.94 16.48
C GLY A 406 -1.91 -13.19 15.57
N ILE A 407 -3.07 -13.78 15.31
CA ILE A 407 -4.18 -13.20 14.55
C ILE A 407 -5.43 -13.38 15.40
N PHE A 408 -6.07 -12.27 15.72
CA PHE A 408 -7.42 -12.23 16.25
C PHE A 408 -8.35 -11.69 15.17
N THR A 409 -9.43 -12.39 14.89
CA THR A 409 -10.44 -11.91 13.94
C THR A 409 -11.82 -11.99 14.57
N TYR A 410 -12.55 -10.88 14.54
CA TYR A 410 -13.99 -10.84 14.73
C TYR A 410 -14.67 -10.78 13.37
N GLN A 411 -15.70 -11.60 13.17
CA GLN A 411 -16.54 -11.61 11.97
C GLN A 411 -18.02 -11.63 12.36
N ARG A 412 -18.78 -10.74 11.74
CA ARG A 412 -20.24 -10.80 11.73
C ARG A 412 -20.69 -11.68 10.58
N LEU A 413 -21.23 -12.85 10.89
CA LEU A 413 -21.66 -13.83 9.90
C LEU A 413 -23.05 -13.49 9.35
N GLU A 414 -23.99 -13.19 10.24
CA GLU A 414 -25.35 -12.76 9.89
C GLU A 414 -25.84 -11.61 10.79
N ARG A 415 -27.14 -11.30 10.72
CA ARG A 415 -27.72 -10.22 11.54
C ARG A 415 -27.58 -10.49 13.04
N TYR A 416 -27.61 -11.76 13.45
CA TYR A 416 -27.61 -12.20 14.84
C TYR A 416 -26.56 -13.28 15.12
N SER A 417 -25.54 -13.42 14.28
CA SER A 417 -24.46 -14.38 14.51
C SER A 417 -23.09 -13.72 14.32
N SER A 418 -22.18 -14.04 15.23
CA SER A 418 -20.80 -13.58 15.16
C SER A 418 -19.83 -14.66 15.60
N CYS A 419 -18.63 -14.58 15.08
CA CYS A 419 -17.54 -15.47 15.41
C CYS A 419 -16.32 -14.63 15.80
N ILE A 420 -15.61 -15.06 16.84
CA ILE A 420 -14.22 -14.66 17.05
C ILE A 420 -13.31 -15.83 16.78
N SER A 421 -12.17 -15.58 16.17
CA SER A 421 -11.13 -16.59 15.94
C SER A 421 -9.79 -16.13 16.48
N TRP A 422 -9.02 -17.07 16.99
CA TRP A 422 -7.63 -16.87 17.36
C TRP A 422 -6.74 -17.86 16.61
N LYS A 423 -5.83 -17.34 15.78
CA LYS A 423 -4.84 -18.12 15.03
C LYS A 423 -3.45 -17.72 15.52
N SER A 424 -2.66 -18.62 16.10
CA SER A 424 -1.35 -18.25 16.64
C SER A 424 -0.34 -19.40 16.65
N THR A 425 0.94 -19.07 16.62
CA THR A 425 2.03 -20.05 16.85
C THR A 425 2.28 -20.34 18.32
N ARG A 426 1.62 -19.63 19.23
CA ARG A 426 1.74 -19.79 20.67
C ARG A 426 0.44 -20.29 21.27
N SER A 427 0.56 -21.11 22.30
CA SER A 427 -0.58 -21.57 23.08
C SER A 427 -1.18 -20.40 23.87
N PHE A 428 -2.29 -19.87 23.41
CA PHE A 428 -3.09 -18.87 24.10
C PHE A 428 -4.55 -19.27 24.02
N ARG A 429 -5.28 -19.14 25.12
CA ARG A 429 -6.72 -19.35 25.17
C ARG A 429 -7.36 -18.04 25.60
N ILE A 430 -8.29 -17.56 24.79
CA ILE A 430 -9.11 -16.38 25.11
C ILE A 430 -9.83 -16.64 26.43
N SER A 431 -9.79 -15.68 27.35
CA SER A 431 -10.50 -15.77 28.63
C SER A 431 -12.02 -15.66 28.48
N GLU A 432 -12.78 -16.16 29.45
CA GLU A 432 -14.25 -16.02 29.47
C GLU A 432 -14.69 -14.54 29.49
N GLU A 433 -13.94 -13.66 30.17
CA GLU A 433 -14.21 -12.22 30.20
C GLU A 433 -14.10 -11.58 28.80
N THR A 434 -13.06 -11.94 28.06
CA THR A 434 -12.88 -11.48 26.68
C THR A 434 -13.99 -12.02 25.78
N MET A 435 -14.37 -13.29 25.92
CA MET A 435 -15.47 -13.88 25.14
C MET A 435 -16.80 -13.15 25.38
N GLU A 436 -17.16 -12.90 26.65
CA GLU A 436 -18.40 -12.17 26.98
C GLU A 436 -18.34 -10.71 26.51
N SER A 437 -17.17 -10.07 26.54
CA SER A 437 -16.99 -8.72 26.01
C SER A 437 -17.29 -8.65 24.51
N TRP A 438 -16.82 -9.62 23.73
CA TRP A 438 -17.04 -9.72 22.28
C TRP A 438 -18.46 -10.17 21.91
N LYS A 439 -19.06 -11.08 22.68
CA LYS A 439 -20.47 -11.45 22.54
C LYS A 439 -21.38 -10.22 22.68
N GLY A 440 -21.04 -9.30 23.58
CA GLY A 440 -21.74 -8.04 23.76
C GLY A 440 -21.55 -7.00 22.64
N VAL A 441 -20.82 -7.30 21.56
CA VAL A 441 -20.67 -6.40 20.40
C VAL A 441 -21.88 -6.46 19.47
N VAL A 442 -22.53 -7.62 19.36
CA VAL A 442 -23.74 -7.80 18.52
C VAL A 442 -25.02 -7.46 19.28
N ASP A 443 -25.00 -7.50 20.62
CA ASP A 443 -26.06 -7.12 21.57
C ASP A 443 -27.51 -7.29 21.08
N VAL A 444 -27.86 -8.51 20.67
CA VAL A 444 -29.25 -8.92 20.47
C VAL A 444 -29.53 -10.16 21.29
N GLU A 445 -30.65 -10.17 22.02
CA GLU A 445 -31.14 -11.36 22.72
C GLU A 445 -31.25 -12.55 21.75
N GLY A 446 -30.56 -13.65 22.09
CA GLY A 446 -30.54 -14.86 21.27
C GLY A 446 -29.50 -14.88 20.15
N ALA A 447 -28.56 -13.93 20.10
CA ALA A 447 -27.46 -13.96 19.14
C ALA A 447 -26.55 -15.19 19.32
N GLU A 448 -26.21 -15.86 18.23
CA GLU A 448 -25.27 -16.97 18.20
C GLU A 448 -23.83 -16.43 18.22
N PHE A 449 -23.00 -17.02 19.06
CA PHE A 449 -21.60 -16.64 19.24
C PHE A 449 -20.71 -17.88 19.24
N SER A 450 -19.77 -17.93 18.30
CA SER A 450 -18.78 -19.00 18.20
C SER A 450 -17.37 -18.51 18.45
N VAL A 451 -16.53 -19.40 18.96
CA VAL A 451 -15.10 -19.16 19.17
C VAL A 451 -14.32 -20.22 18.43
N GLU A 452 -13.48 -19.79 17.51
CA GLU A 452 -12.59 -20.65 16.73
C GLU A 452 -11.15 -20.50 17.19
N HIS A 453 -10.40 -21.59 17.12
CA HIS A 453 -9.00 -21.62 17.48
C HIS A 453 -8.21 -22.41 16.44
N LEU A 454 -7.08 -21.85 16.01
CA LEU A 454 -6.17 -22.49 15.07
C LEU A 454 -4.73 -22.34 15.53
N ASP A 455 -4.10 -23.47 15.86
CA ASP A 455 -2.67 -23.52 16.11
C ASP A 455 -1.91 -23.42 14.78
N LEU A 456 -1.06 -22.41 14.66
CA LEU A 456 -0.18 -22.21 13.52
C LEU A 456 1.18 -22.86 13.78
N ASP A 457 1.72 -23.50 12.76
CA ASP A 457 3.00 -24.18 12.85
C ASP A 457 4.16 -23.16 12.74
N PRO A 458 4.94 -22.93 13.80
CA PRO A 458 6.03 -21.95 13.78
C PRO A 458 7.11 -22.29 12.76
N ASP A 459 7.32 -23.58 12.46
CA ASP A 459 8.34 -24.01 11.50
C ASP A 459 7.93 -23.71 10.05
N LYS A 460 6.63 -23.50 9.80
CA LYS A 460 6.09 -23.11 8.49
C LYS A 460 5.94 -21.60 8.31
N LEU A 461 6.09 -20.82 9.38
CA LEU A 461 5.94 -19.36 9.40
C LEU A 461 7.31 -18.67 9.56
N THR A 462 8.14 -18.80 8.54
CA THR A 462 9.47 -18.17 8.47
C THR A 462 9.45 -16.72 8.00
N SER A 463 8.38 -16.28 7.33
CA SER A 463 8.19 -14.92 6.85
C SER A 463 6.76 -14.43 7.05
N ILE A 464 6.59 -13.10 7.10
CA ILE A 464 5.26 -12.46 7.11
C ILE A 464 4.41 -12.86 5.90
N GLY A 465 5.06 -13.11 4.75
CA GLY A 465 4.43 -13.63 3.54
C GLY A 465 3.60 -14.88 3.79
N GLN A 466 4.11 -15.80 4.61
CA GLN A 466 3.42 -17.05 4.92
C GLN A 466 2.24 -16.88 5.88
N LEU A 467 2.12 -15.72 6.54
CA LEU A 467 1.01 -15.40 7.44
C LEU A 467 -0.23 -14.86 6.69
N TYR A 468 -0.02 -14.16 5.57
CA TYR A 468 -1.12 -13.52 4.82
C TYR A 468 -2.26 -14.43 4.37
N PRO A 469 -2.05 -15.71 3.97
CA PRO A 469 -3.16 -16.60 3.62
C PRO A 469 -4.17 -16.79 4.75
N TYR A 470 -3.76 -16.57 6.00
CA TYR A 470 -4.59 -16.70 7.20
C TYR A 470 -5.34 -15.42 7.59
N LEU A 471 -5.03 -14.29 6.95
CA LEU A 471 -5.71 -13.01 7.17
C LEU A 471 -6.96 -12.90 6.30
N GLU A 472 -8.09 -12.61 6.93
CA GLU A 472 -9.38 -12.42 6.27
C GLU A 472 -9.41 -11.12 5.47
N LEU A 473 -8.68 -10.09 5.93
CA LEU A 473 -8.62 -8.77 5.29
C LEU A 473 -7.36 -8.56 4.43
N ARG A 474 -6.68 -9.64 4.01
CA ARG A 474 -5.42 -9.58 3.26
C ARG A 474 -5.44 -8.65 2.03
N ASP A 475 -6.53 -8.66 1.27
CA ASP A 475 -6.67 -7.87 0.03
C ASP A 475 -6.88 -6.37 0.31
N ARG A 476 -7.17 -6.01 1.57
CA ARG A 476 -7.22 -4.61 2.04
C ARG A 476 -5.88 -4.17 2.63
N ILE A 477 -5.12 -5.09 3.20
CA ILE A 477 -3.82 -4.82 3.83
C ILE A 477 -2.74 -4.59 2.77
N LEU A 478 -2.66 -5.49 1.78
CA LEU A 478 -1.71 -5.39 0.68
C LEU A 478 -2.46 -5.51 -0.64
N HIS A 479 -1.96 -4.80 -1.65
CA HIS A 479 -2.49 -4.90 -2.99
C HIS A 479 -2.23 -6.32 -3.54
N VAL A 480 -3.19 -6.90 -4.24
CA VAL A 480 -3.12 -8.30 -4.72
C VAL A 480 -1.84 -8.61 -5.49
N ILE A 481 -1.36 -7.66 -6.29
CA ILE A 481 -0.10 -7.81 -7.04
C ILE A 481 1.09 -7.91 -6.08
N THR A 482 1.16 -7.03 -5.07
CA THR A 482 2.21 -7.04 -4.05
C THR A 482 2.20 -8.33 -3.24
N TRP A 483 1.02 -8.82 -2.88
CA TRP A 483 0.87 -10.09 -2.18
C TRP A 483 1.36 -11.28 -3.02
N THR A 484 0.97 -11.38 -4.29
CA THR A 484 1.47 -12.44 -5.18
C THR A 484 2.98 -12.36 -5.48
N GLU A 485 3.62 -11.25 -5.08
CA GLU A 485 5.05 -10.98 -5.21
C GLU A 485 5.83 -11.20 -3.90
N ALA A 486 5.15 -11.41 -2.75
CA ALA A 486 5.75 -11.63 -1.42
C ALA A 486 6.09 -13.10 -1.17
#